data_AF-A0A2S7T0B8-F1
#
_entry.id   AF-A0A2S7T0B8-F1
#
_cell.length_a   1.000
_cell.length_b   1.000
_cell.length_c   1.000
_cell.angle_alpha   90.00
_cell.angle_beta   90.00
_cell.angle_gamma   90.00
#
_symmetry.space_group_name_H-M   'P 1'
#
loop_
_entity.id
_entity.type
_entity.pdbx_description
1 polymer ?
#
loop_
_entity_poly.entity_id
_entity_poly.type
_entity_poly.pdbx_seq_one_letter_code
_entity_poly.pdbx_strand_id
1 'polypeptide(L)'
;MNFSREVEAFIKEFVNDLTEKNAAIFAGAGMSRGAGYVDWAELLNDIAEEIGLKIKIENDLISLAQYHFNERGGSAGLIKKILREFSEEVEPTETHKILARLPISTYWTTNYDTLIEDSLKQAFKVVDVKHEIDQLTSTRPKRDVVVYKMHGDVHHSSKAIITKAQYETYYATHAPFVTALSGDLVSKTFLFIGFSFTDPNLDYVLSRLNYQFGAIKKQHYCFIKNESKNPDDDDELFKYKERKQKLRIDDLKRYGIKALLIDDYQDVSEILKEIERRFRKKTIFISGSAEEYGKWNRNDAQSFIHSLSKKLVNNNYRVVNGFGWGVGSAIINGALEAVYEKPEKYSEDQLIVKPFPQFETGEKKLADLWEEYRQRMISLAGVAIFIFGNKSDGKGNIISANGVKREFEIAIQQGLIPIPIPSTGYVSSEIYNDIINGAHEYYKGVESIIPIIKHLGAEHITPEEIIKNIISIIQTINK
;
A
#
# COMPACT_ATOMS: atom_id res chain seq x y z
N MET A 1 16.53 -4.30 -7.53
CA MET A 1 16.75 -5.63 -6.95
C MET A 1 16.15 -6.67 -7.89
N ASN A 2 16.77 -7.84 -7.99
CA ASN A 2 16.18 -8.97 -8.71
C ASN A 2 15.42 -9.82 -7.70
N PHE A 3 14.09 -9.72 -7.70
CA PHE A 3 13.24 -10.59 -6.89
C PHE A 3 13.22 -12.01 -7.49
N SER A 4 12.94 -13.01 -6.66
CA SER A 4 12.69 -14.36 -7.15
C SER A 4 11.48 -14.36 -8.10
N ARG A 5 11.41 -15.33 -9.03
CA ARG A 5 10.28 -15.44 -9.97
C ARG A 5 8.93 -15.53 -9.27
N GLU A 6 8.90 -16.13 -8.09
CA GLU A 6 7.68 -16.30 -7.29
C GLU A 6 7.23 -14.99 -6.65
N VAL A 7 8.17 -14.23 -6.07
CA VAL A 7 7.89 -12.91 -5.49
C VAL A 7 7.47 -11.94 -6.59
N GLU A 8 8.13 -11.98 -7.75
CA GLU A 8 7.78 -11.16 -8.91
C GLU A 8 6.35 -11.41 -9.42
N ALA A 9 5.95 -12.70 -9.51
CA ALA A 9 4.59 -13.07 -9.86
C ALA A 9 3.57 -12.58 -8.80
N PHE A 10 3.90 -12.75 -7.52
CA PHE A 10 3.07 -12.24 -6.41
C PHE A 10 2.89 -10.72 -6.50
N ILE A 11 3.97 -9.94 -6.67
CA ILE A 11 3.89 -8.47 -6.76
C ILE A 11 2.91 -8.06 -7.86
N LYS A 12 2.99 -8.71 -9.03
CA LYS A 12 2.10 -8.42 -10.17
C LYS A 12 0.64 -8.70 -9.84
N GLU A 13 0.35 -9.84 -9.23
CA GLU A 13 -1.02 -10.21 -8.85
C GLU A 13 -1.56 -9.31 -7.74
N PHE A 14 -0.79 -9.07 -6.68
CA PHE A 14 -1.20 -8.25 -5.56
C PHE A 14 -1.45 -6.79 -5.95
N VAL A 15 -0.68 -6.24 -6.90
CA VAL A 15 -0.95 -4.90 -7.47
C VAL A 15 -2.29 -4.84 -8.22
N ASN A 16 -2.71 -5.93 -8.86
CA ASN A 16 -4.03 -6.00 -9.47
C ASN A 16 -5.12 -6.06 -8.40
N ASP A 17 -4.96 -6.90 -7.38
CA ASP A 17 -5.90 -6.96 -6.25
C ASP A 17 -6.04 -5.61 -5.53
N LEU A 18 -4.96 -4.85 -5.40
CA LEU A 18 -4.99 -3.48 -4.87
C LEU A 18 -5.78 -2.52 -5.76
N THR A 19 -5.64 -2.65 -7.09
CA THR A 19 -6.39 -1.83 -8.06
C THR A 19 -7.90 -2.13 -7.98
N GLU A 20 -8.25 -3.39 -7.75
CA GLU A 20 -9.63 -3.86 -7.62
C GLU A 20 -10.20 -3.71 -6.21
N LYS A 21 -9.46 -3.14 -5.26
CA LYS A 21 -9.85 -3.00 -3.83
C LYS A 21 -10.18 -4.33 -3.14
N ASN A 22 -9.53 -5.41 -3.59
CA ASN A 22 -9.75 -6.79 -3.15
C ASN A 22 -8.64 -7.34 -2.25
N ALA A 23 -7.64 -6.53 -1.87
CA ALA A 23 -6.56 -6.93 -0.98
C ALA A 23 -6.91 -6.72 0.51
N ALA A 24 -6.38 -7.59 1.37
CA ALA A 24 -6.43 -7.47 2.83
C ALA A 24 -5.07 -7.83 3.45
N ILE A 25 -4.78 -7.30 4.63
CA ILE A 25 -3.58 -7.65 5.40
C ILE A 25 -3.96 -8.44 6.64
N PHE A 26 -3.16 -9.45 6.96
CA PHE A 26 -3.14 -10.07 8.28
C PHE A 26 -1.76 -9.85 8.92
N ALA A 27 -1.69 -9.07 9.98
CA ALA A 27 -0.44 -8.73 10.65
C ALA A 27 -0.29 -9.51 11.97
N GLY A 28 0.84 -10.21 12.12
CA GLY A 28 1.26 -10.83 13.38
C GLY A 28 2.31 -10.01 14.13
N ALA A 29 2.72 -10.50 15.30
CA ALA A 29 3.62 -9.78 16.20
C ALA A 29 5.00 -9.50 15.57
N GLY A 30 5.44 -10.34 14.62
CA GLY A 30 6.70 -10.14 13.91
C GLY A 30 6.74 -8.86 13.06
N MET A 31 5.59 -8.29 12.69
CA MET A 31 5.54 -7.02 11.95
C MET A 31 5.87 -5.82 12.86
N SER A 32 5.52 -5.91 14.14
CA SER A 32 5.74 -4.89 15.17
C SER A 32 7.15 -4.95 15.77
N ARG A 33 7.88 -6.07 15.61
CA ARG A 33 9.21 -6.28 16.21
C ARG A 33 10.24 -5.22 15.81
N GLY A 34 10.25 -4.83 14.53
CA GLY A 34 11.17 -3.80 14.04
C GLY A 34 10.93 -2.39 14.59
N ALA A 35 9.76 -2.15 15.21
CA ALA A 35 9.45 -0.88 15.89
C ALA A 35 9.94 -0.87 17.34
N GLY A 36 10.36 -2.02 17.88
CA GLY A 36 10.77 -2.16 19.28
C GLY A 36 9.80 -2.95 20.16
N TYR A 37 8.65 -3.38 19.62
CA TYR A 37 7.74 -4.26 20.35
C TYR A 37 8.23 -5.71 20.39
N VAL A 38 7.80 -6.42 21.43
CA VAL A 38 8.16 -7.82 21.68
C VAL A 38 7.24 -8.78 20.93
N ASP A 39 7.77 -9.94 20.53
CA ASP A 39 6.93 -11.05 20.06
C ASP A 39 6.31 -11.84 21.23
N TRP A 40 5.53 -12.87 20.91
CA TRP A 40 4.83 -13.67 21.94
C TRP A 40 5.78 -14.40 22.89
N ALA A 41 6.93 -14.86 22.40
CA ALA A 41 7.93 -15.52 23.23
C ALA A 41 8.61 -14.49 24.14
N GLU A 42 9.01 -13.36 23.60
CA GLU A 42 9.62 -12.27 24.37
C GLU A 42 8.67 -11.71 25.44
N LEU A 43 7.38 -11.55 25.12
CA LEU A 43 6.34 -11.10 26.06
C LEU A 43 6.22 -12.01 27.28
N LEU A 44 6.31 -13.33 27.08
CA LEU A 44 6.12 -14.32 28.15
C LEU A 44 7.40 -14.71 28.88
N ASN A 45 8.56 -14.15 28.52
CA ASN A 45 9.83 -14.53 29.14
C ASN A 45 9.83 -14.27 30.67
N ASP A 46 9.51 -13.04 31.09
CA ASP A 46 9.42 -12.69 32.51
C ASP A 46 8.34 -13.51 33.23
N ILE A 47 7.23 -13.80 32.54
CA ILE A 47 6.11 -14.59 33.06
C ILE A 47 6.57 -16.02 33.35
N ALA A 48 7.40 -16.60 32.48
CA ALA A 48 8.01 -17.91 32.69
C ALA A 48 8.95 -17.90 33.90
N GLU A 49 9.84 -16.90 33.97
CA GLU A 49 10.80 -16.78 35.07
C GLU A 49 10.12 -16.62 36.43
N GLU A 50 9.01 -15.87 36.50
CA GLU A 50 8.21 -15.67 37.71
C GLU A 50 7.64 -16.97 38.29
N ILE A 51 7.44 -18.00 37.47
CA ILE A 51 6.92 -19.33 37.87
C ILE A 51 8.00 -20.42 37.78
N GLY A 52 9.26 -20.03 37.65
CA GLY A 52 10.41 -20.94 37.65
C GLY A 52 10.60 -21.76 36.36
N LEU A 53 9.97 -21.36 35.26
CA LEU A 53 10.11 -21.98 33.94
C LEU A 53 11.11 -21.21 33.07
N LYS A 54 11.73 -21.91 32.11
CA LYS A 54 12.66 -21.32 31.14
C LYS A 54 12.05 -21.34 29.76
N ILE A 55 11.78 -20.16 29.20
CA ILE A 55 11.12 -20.04 27.90
C ILE A 55 11.89 -20.70 26.76
N LYS A 56 13.23 -20.75 26.85
CA LYS A 56 14.10 -21.40 25.86
C LYS A 56 13.90 -22.91 25.74
N ILE A 57 13.26 -23.53 26.74
CA ILE A 57 12.98 -24.97 26.77
C ILE A 57 11.49 -25.23 26.47
N GLU A 58 10.63 -24.24 26.71
CA GLU A 58 9.19 -24.37 26.58
C GLU A 58 8.73 -24.20 25.13
N ASN A 59 7.89 -25.13 24.67
CA ASN A 59 7.37 -25.13 23.30
C ASN A 59 5.91 -24.69 23.25
N ASP A 60 5.18 -24.80 24.36
CA ASP A 60 3.77 -24.38 24.46
C ASP A 60 3.62 -23.09 25.28
N LEU A 61 3.90 -21.98 24.61
CA LEU A 61 3.76 -20.63 25.16
C LEU A 61 2.32 -20.30 25.57
N ILE A 62 1.31 -20.96 25.01
CA ILE A 62 -0.10 -20.71 25.34
C ILE A 62 -0.45 -21.34 26.69
N SER A 63 0.03 -22.57 26.93
CA SER A 63 -0.11 -23.22 28.23
C SER A 63 0.64 -22.46 29.33
N LEU A 64 1.79 -21.85 29.01
CA LEU A 64 2.57 -21.04 29.95
C LEU A 64 1.75 -19.90 30.57
N ALA A 65 1.04 -19.13 29.76
CA ALA A 65 0.17 -18.06 30.24
C ALA A 65 -0.96 -18.60 31.14
N GLN A 66 -1.47 -19.80 30.87
CA GLN A 66 -2.47 -20.45 31.72
C GLN A 66 -1.89 -20.91 33.06
N TYR A 67 -0.64 -21.40 33.10
CA TYR A 67 0.02 -21.78 34.35
C TYR A 67 0.21 -20.58 35.27
N HIS A 68 0.69 -19.46 34.73
CA HIS A 68 0.81 -18.21 35.49
C HIS A 68 -0.54 -17.73 36.03
N PHE A 69 -1.59 -17.76 35.20
CA PHE A 69 -2.95 -17.42 35.62
C PHE A 69 -3.42 -18.29 36.81
N ASN A 70 -3.18 -19.59 36.74
CA ASN A 70 -3.58 -20.54 37.78
C ASN A 70 -2.78 -20.33 39.08
N GLU A 71 -1.45 -20.14 38.98
CA GLU A 71 -0.57 -19.97 40.14
C GLU A 71 -0.80 -18.63 40.87
N ARG A 72 -1.03 -17.56 40.11
CA ARG A 72 -1.28 -16.21 40.67
C ARG A 72 -2.75 -15.96 41.01
N GLY A 73 -3.65 -16.87 40.65
CA GLY A 73 -5.09 -16.77 40.93
C GLY A 73 -5.83 -15.70 40.12
N GLY A 74 -5.30 -15.30 38.95
CA GLY A 74 -5.94 -14.31 38.09
C GLY A 74 -5.05 -13.73 36.98
N SER A 75 -5.63 -12.85 36.16
CA SER A 75 -4.97 -12.27 34.97
C SER A 75 -4.20 -10.97 35.25
N ALA A 76 -4.21 -10.46 36.48
CA ALA A 76 -3.64 -9.15 36.81
C ALA A 76 -2.16 -9.01 36.42
N GLY A 77 -1.35 -10.05 36.61
CA GLY A 77 0.07 -10.03 36.22
C GLY A 77 0.25 -10.02 34.70
N LEU A 78 -0.52 -10.84 33.97
CA LEU A 78 -0.51 -10.88 32.50
C LEU A 78 -0.96 -9.54 31.89
N ILE A 79 -2.03 -8.96 32.42
CA ILE A 79 -2.55 -7.64 32.02
C ILE A 79 -1.49 -6.57 32.23
N LYS A 80 -0.85 -6.55 33.42
CA LYS A 80 0.21 -5.59 33.74
C LYS A 80 1.40 -5.73 32.79
N LYS A 81 1.76 -6.96 32.41
CA LYS A 81 2.83 -7.21 31.44
C LYS A 81 2.46 -6.70 30.05
N ILE A 82 1.26 -6.99 29.53
CA ILE A 82 0.77 -6.44 28.26
C ILE A 82 0.84 -4.91 28.28
N LEU A 83 0.33 -4.28 29.34
CA LEU A 83 0.39 -2.83 29.47
C LEU A 83 1.83 -2.34 29.45
N ARG A 84 2.73 -2.93 30.24
CA ARG A 84 4.11 -2.45 30.32
C ARG A 84 4.85 -2.55 28.99
N GLU A 85 4.71 -3.66 28.27
CA GLU A 85 5.46 -3.88 27.02
C GLU A 85 4.87 -3.13 25.81
N PHE A 86 3.56 -2.84 25.83
CA PHE A 86 2.86 -2.21 24.69
C PHE A 86 2.37 -0.77 24.96
N SER A 87 2.69 -0.17 26.10
CA SER A 87 2.33 1.24 26.39
C SER A 87 3.41 2.24 25.98
N GLU A 88 4.62 1.79 25.63
CA GLU A 88 5.65 2.70 25.12
C GLU A 88 5.27 3.19 23.72
N GLU A 89 5.26 4.51 23.51
CA GLU A 89 5.03 5.08 22.19
C GLU A 89 6.23 4.79 21.29
N VAL A 90 6.12 3.72 20.49
CA VAL A 90 7.10 3.40 19.46
C VAL A 90 6.67 3.89 18.08
N GLU A 91 7.65 4.25 17.27
CA GLU A 91 7.41 4.72 15.92
C GLU A 91 7.06 3.57 14.97
N PRO A 92 6.02 3.70 14.12
CA PRO A 92 5.70 2.67 13.14
C PRO A 92 6.85 2.43 12.15
N THR A 93 7.09 1.15 11.85
CA THR A 93 8.10 0.76 10.85
C THR A 93 7.71 1.20 9.44
N GLU A 94 8.67 1.19 8.52
CA GLU A 94 8.42 1.52 7.12
C GLU A 94 7.36 0.60 6.49
N THR A 95 7.29 -0.67 6.90
CA THR A 95 6.25 -1.61 6.47
C THR A 95 4.85 -1.10 6.83
N HIS A 96 4.63 -0.58 8.05
CA HIS A 96 3.34 0.01 8.44
C HIS A 96 3.02 1.24 7.58
N LYS A 97 4.01 2.12 7.38
CA LYS A 97 3.86 3.35 6.61
C LYS A 97 3.51 3.09 5.14
N ILE A 98 4.16 2.12 4.49
CA ILE A 98 3.83 1.71 3.11
C ILE A 98 2.42 1.14 3.04
N LEU A 99 2.08 0.17 3.90
CA LEU A 99 0.74 -0.44 3.90
C LEU A 99 -0.35 0.62 4.12
N ALA A 100 -0.11 1.59 5.00
CA ALA A 100 -1.06 2.67 5.26
C ALA A 100 -1.34 3.56 4.05
N ARG A 101 -0.36 3.74 3.14
CA ARG A 101 -0.54 4.51 1.89
C ARG A 101 -1.25 3.72 0.79
N LEU A 102 -1.16 2.40 0.80
CA LEU A 102 -1.84 1.53 -0.17
C LEU A 102 -3.37 1.57 0.00
N PRO A 103 -4.17 1.33 -1.05
CA PRO A 103 -5.63 1.36 -1.02
C PRO A 103 -6.24 0.09 -0.37
N ILE A 104 -5.76 -0.28 0.82
CA ILE A 104 -6.26 -1.42 1.58
C ILE A 104 -7.27 -0.93 2.60
N SER A 105 -8.44 -1.58 2.64
CA SER A 105 -9.57 -1.21 3.51
C SER A 105 -9.83 -2.23 4.63
N THR A 106 -9.13 -3.36 4.63
CA THR A 106 -9.33 -4.45 5.60
C THR A 106 -7.99 -4.90 6.18
N TYR A 107 -7.84 -4.75 7.49
CA TYR A 107 -6.70 -5.25 8.25
C TYR A 107 -7.19 -6.17 9.36
N TRP A 108 -6.53 -7.30 9.50
CA TRP A 108 -6.71 -8.24 10.59
C TRP A 108 -5.40 -8.35 11.38
N THR A 109 -5.47 -8.48 12.69
CA THR A 109 -4.29 -8.70 13.52
C THR A 109 -4.64 -9.44 14.80
N THR A 110 -3.65 -10.15 15.33
CA THR A 110 -3.65 -10.76 16.66
C THR A 110 -2.85 -9.92 17.67
N ASN A 111 -2.34 -8.76 17.24
CA ASN A 111 -1.50 -7.88 18.06
C ASN A 111 -2.36 -6.95 18.92
N TYR A 112 -1.80 -6.54 20.06
CA TYR A 112 -2.44 -5.61 20.99
C TYR A 112 -2.08 -4.14 20.69
N ASP A 113 -0.93 -3.89 20.07
CA ASP A 113 -0.39 -2.56 19.77
C ASP A 113 -1.24 -1.75 18.78
N THR A 114 -0.99 -0.44 18.67
CA THR A 114 -1.77 0.50 17.83
C THR A 114 -1.07 0.92 16.53
N LEU A 115 0.02 0.27 16.13
CA LEU A 115 0.88 0.77 15.04
C LEU A 115 0.19 0.82 13.69
N ILE A 116 -0.71 -0.12 13.43
CA ILE A 116 -1.49 -0.16 12.18
C ILE A 116 -2.42 1.05 12.15
N GLU A 117 -3.16 1.27 13.24
CA GLU A 117 -4.12 2.35 13.42
C GLU A 117 -3.44 3.71 13.32
N ASP A 118 -2.30 3.86 13.97
CA ASP A 118 -1.56 5.12 14.02
C ASP A 118 -0.94 5.44 12.66
N SER A 119 -0.39 4.44 11.96
CA SER A 119 0.08 4.62 10.58
C SER A 119 -1.05 5.00 9.62
N LEU A 120 -2.22 4.38 9.76
CA LEU A 120 -3.39 4.70 8.94
C LEU A 120 -3.90 6.12 9.23
N LYS A 121 -3.94 6.55 10.50
CA LYS A 121 -4.28 7.93 10.89
C LYS A 121 -3.25 8.94 10.36
N GLN A 122 -1.96 8.63 10.45
CA GLN A 122 -0.88 9.45 9.86
C GLN A 122 -1.02 9.58 8.34
N ALA A 123 -1.56 8.55 7.67
CA ALA A 123 -1.92 8.57 6.26
C ALA A 123 -3.30 9.24 5.98
N PHE A 124 -3.86 9.96 6.95
CA PHE A 124 -5.15 10.67 6.87
C PHE A 124 -6.36 9.77 6.61
N LYS A 125 -6.32 8.50 7.01
CA LYS A 125 -7.46 7.58 6.92
C LYS A 125 -8.30 7.58 8.20
N VAL A 126 -9.61 7.46 8.05
CA VAL A 126 -10.56 7.24 9.13
C VAL A 126 -10.62 5.75 9.46
N VAL A 127 -10.04 5.38 10.60
CA VAL A 127 -9.89 3.97 11.03
C VAL A 127 -11.07 3.51 11.89
N ASP A 128 -11.74 2.44 11.52
CA ASP A 128 -12.75 1.76 12.34
C ASP A 128 -12.12 0.55 13.03
N VAL A 129 -11.77 0.69 14.32
CA VAL A 129 -11.10 -0.37 15.08
C VAL A 129 -12.14 -1.27 15.73
N LYS A 130 -12.02 -2.58 15.53
CA LYS A 130 -12.90 -3.63 16.05
C LYS A 130 -12.07 -4.61 16.88
N HIS A 131 -12.07 -4.44 18.19
CA HIS A 131 -11.37 -5.30 19.15
C HIS A 131 -12.32 -5.96 20.16
N GLU A 132 -13.62 -5.65 20.11
CA GLU A 132 -14.69 -6.28 20.89
C GLU A 132 -15.89 -6.64 20.01
N ILE A 133 -16.69 -7.62 20.46
CA ILE A 133 -17.83 -8.16 19.69
C ILE A 133 -18.88 -7.09 19.41
N ASP A 134 -19.25 -6.31 20.42
CA ASP A 134 -20.30 -5.29 20.30
C ASP A 134 -19.94 -4.24 19.24
N GLN A 135 -18.64 -3.96 19.06
CA GLN A 135 -18.16 -2.99 18.09
C GLN A 135 -18.42 -3.44 16.65
N LEU A 136 -18.52 -4.75 16.37
CA LEU A 136 -18.82 -5.29 15.03
C LEU A 136 -20.21 -4.86 14.53
N THR A 137 -21.14 -4.56 15.44
CA THR A 137 -22.50 -4.12 15.10
C THR A 137 -22.56 -2.63 14.72
N SER A 138 -21.52 -1.87 15.02
CA SER A 138 -21.43 -0.44 14.72
C SER A 138 -20.54 -0.17 13.52
N THR A 139 -20.80 0.90 12.80
CA THR A 139 -19.93 1.36 11.69
C THR A 139 -19.50 2.78 11.97
N ARG A 140 -18.18 3.01 12.04
CA ARG A 140 -17.66 4.38 12.18
C ARG A 140 -18.03 5.19 10.92
N PRO A 141 -18.70 6.34 11.04
CA PRO A 141 -19.02 7.18 9.89
C PRO A 141 -17.77 7.58 9.11
N LYS A 142 -17.87 7.55 7.78
CA LYS A 142 -16.79 7.92 6.84
C LYS A 142 -15.51 7.09 6.99
N ARG A 143 -15.58 5.87 7.54
CA ARG A 143 -14.42 4.99 7.63
C ARG A 143 -13.83 4.70 6.25
N ASP A 144 -12.51 4.81 6.14
CA ASP A 144 -11.75 4.38 4.96
C ASP A 144 -11.28 2.93 5.12
N VAL A 145 -11.09 2.49 6.36
CA VAL A 145 -10.42 1.22 6.70
C VAL A 145 -11.00 0.64 7.99
N VAL A 146 -11.11 -0.68 8.05
CA VAL A 146 -11.47 -1.44 9.25
C VAL A 146 -10.26 -2.23 9.72
N VAL A 147 -9.96 -2.14 11.03
CA VAL A 147 -8.88 -2.89 11.69
C VAL A 147 -9.50 -3.83 12.71
N TYR A 148 -9.49 -5.12 12.42
CA TYR A 148 -9.99 -6.16 13.30
C TYR A 148 -8.85 -6.70 14.18
N LYS A 149 -8.96 -6.54 15.50
CA LYS A 149 -7.99 -7.04 16.47
C LYS A 149 -8.59 -8.24 17.20
N MET A 150 -8.19 -9.43 16.81
CA MET A 150 -8.80 -10.67 17.26
C MET A 150 -8.62 -10.90 18.76
N HIS A 151 -7.48 -10.49 19.31
CA HIS A 151 -7.10 -10.79 20.69
C HIS A 151 -7.30 -9.61 21.65
N GLY A 152 -7.94 -8.55 21.19
CA GLY A 152 -8.17 -7.34 21.97
C GLY A 152 -7.17 -6.23 21.68
N ASP A 153 -7.07 -5.28 22.61
CA ASP A 153 -6.37 -4.01 22.43
C ASP A 153 -5.62 -3.64 23.70
N VAL A 154 -4.44 -3.02 23.58
CA VAL A 154 -3.61 -2.61 24.73
C VAL A 154 -4.36 -1.68 25.70
N HIS A 155 -5.20 -0.77 25.20
CA HIS A 155 -5.97 0.15 26.03
C HIS A 155 -7.16 -0.54 26.73
N HIS A 156 -7.49 -1.76 26.34
CA HIS A 156 -8.54 -2.60 26.93
C HIS A 156 -7.98 -3.97 27.36
N SER A 157 -6.77 -3.96 27.91
CA SER A 157 -5.99 -5.17 28.24
C SER A 157 -6.71 -6.16 29.18
N SER A 158 -7.69 -5.72 29.98
CA SER A 158 -8.49 -6.61 30.83
C SER A 158 -9.36 -7.62 30.04
N LYS A 159 -9.64 -7.35 28.77
CA LYS A 159 -10.37 -8.22 27.84
C LYS A 159 -9.46 -8.94 26.84
N ALA A 160 -8.14 -8.81 26.99
CA ALA A 160 -7.19 -9.44 26.08
C ALA A 160 -7.28 -10.99 26.12
N ILE A 161 -7.08 -11.61 24.96
CA ILE A 161 -7.05 -13.07 24.78
C ILE A 161 -5.61 -13.57 24.89
N ILE A 162 -5.25 -14.14 26.04
CA ILE A 162 -3.88 -14.54 26.37
C ILE A 162 -3.79 -15.96 26.95
N THR A 163 -4.80 -16.40 27.71
CA THR A 163 -4.75 -17.71 28.37
C THR A 163 -5.29 -18.82 27.47
N LYS A 164 -4.80 -20.03 27.67
CA LYS A 164 -5.25 -21.23 26.93
C LYS A 164 -6.77 -21.39 26.93
N ALA A 165 -7.42 -21.22 28.09
CA ALA A 165 -8.88 -21.32 28.19
C ALA A 165 -9.62 -20.30 27.31
N GLN A 166 -9.06 -19.10 27.13
CA GLN A 166 -9.64 -18.08 26.25
C GLN A 166 -9.49 -18.47 24.77
N TYR A 167 -8.35 -19.00 24.36
CA TYR A 167 -8.15 -19.54 23.01
C TYR A 167 -9.12 -20.70 22.72
N GLU A 168 -9.23 -21.66 23.64
CA GLU A 168 -10.10 -22.83 23.49
C GLU A 168 -11.58 -22.45 23.34
N THR A 169 -12.02 -21.38 24.01
CA THR A 169 -13.42 -20.91 23.94
C THR A 169 -13.64 -19.79 22.93
N TYR A 170 -12.61 -19.36 22.19
CA TYR A 170 -12.67 -18.23 21.26
C TYR A 170 -13.68 -18.45 20.14
N TYR A 171 -13.75 -19.66 19.58
CA TYR A 171 -14.68 -19.98 18.50
C TYR A 171 -16.16 -19.77 18.87
N ALA A 172 -16.48 -19.88 20.16
CA ALA A 172 -17.83 -19.69 20.69
C ALA A 172 -18.03 -18.26 21.19
N THR A 173 -17.11 -17.76 22.02
CA THR A 173 -17.20 -16.42 22.62
C THR A 173 -17.09 -15.33 21.57
N HIS A 174 -16.20 -15.48 20.57
CA HIS A 174 -15.93 -14.51 19.51
C HIS A 174 -16.36 -15.03 18.13
N ALA A 175 -17.41 -15.88 18.08
CA ALA A 175 -17.96 -16.41 16.83
C ALA A 175 -18.23 -15.36 15.73
N PRO A 176 -18.66 -14.11 16.05
CA PRO A 176 -18.79 -13.06 15.04
C PRO A 176 -17.47 -12.66 14.36
N PHE A 177 -16.35 -12.60 15.08
CA PHE A 177 -15.03 -12.34 14.48
C PHE A 177 -14.60 -13.49 13.57
N VAL A 178 -14.78 -14.73 14.01
CA VAL A 178 -14.52 -15.94 13.20
C VAL A 178 -15.31 -15.89 11.89
N THR A 179 -16.58 -15.49 11.97
CA THR A 179 -17.48 -15.39 10.80
C THR A 179 -17.03 -14.26 9.85
N ALA A 180 -16.70 -13.09 10.39
CA ALA A 180 -16.22 -11.95 9.61
C ALA A 180 -14.90 -12.29 8.88
N LEU A 181 -13.92 -12.86 9.60
CA LEU A 181 -12.64 -13.28 9.01
C LEU A 181 -12.85 -14.34 7.93
N SER A 182 -13.75 -15.30 8.17
CA SER A 182 -14.07 -16.33 7.17
C SER A 182 -14.62 -15.70 5.89
N GLY A 183 -15.53 -14.73 6.00
CA GLY A 183 -16.08 -14.00 4.85
C GLY A 183 -15.01 -13.20 4.09
N ASP A 184 -14.10 -12.53 4.81
CA ASP A 184 -12.99 -11.82 4.19
C ASP A 184 -12.02 -12.77 3.48
N LEU A 185 -11.63 -13.89 4.11
CA LEU A 185 -10.72 -14.88 3.49
C LEU A 185 -11.31 -15.48 2.20
N VAL A 186 -12.64 -15.65 2.13
CA VAL A 186 -13.31 -16.12 0.92
C VAL A 186 -13.32 -15.05 -0.18
N SER A 187 -13.50 -13.78 0.18
CA SER A 187 -13.74 -12.69 -0.78
C SER A 187 -12.49 -11.91 -1.18
N LYS A 188 -11.47 -11.83 -0.33
CA LYS A 188 -10.29 -10.96 -0.48
C LYS A 188 -8.99 -11.76 -0.57
N THR A 189 -7.98 -11.20 -1.21
CA THR A 189 -6.64 -11.77 -1.23
C THR A 189 -5.87 -11.28 -0.01
N PHE A 190 -5.54 -12.20 0.90
CA PHE A 190 -4.77 -11.88 2.09
C PHE A 190 -3.26 -11.94 1.85
N LEU A 191 -2.57 -10.95 2.41
CA LEU A 191 -1.13 -10.99 2.65
C LEU A 191 -0.86 -11.07 4.16
N PHE A 192 -0.29 -12.19 4.60
CA PHE A 192 0.12 -12.43 5.98
C PHE A 192 1.57 -11.96 6.20
N ILE A 193 1.77 -11.08 7.19
CA ILE A 193 3.08 -10.47 7.49
C ILE A 193 3.41 -10.66 8.98
N GLY A 194 4.65 -11.09 9.27
CA GLY A 194 5.12 -11.23 10.65
C GLY A 194 4.37 -12.30 11.45
N PHE A 195 3.82 -13.30 10.76
CA PHE A 195 2.91 -14.28 11.34
C PHE A 195 3.49 -15.69 11.34
N SER A 196 3.45 -16.35 12.49
CA SER A 196 4.03 -17.69 12.69
C SER A 196 3.04 -18.83 12.41
N PHE A 197 1.76 -18.59 12.14
CA PHE A 197 0.77 -19.67 11.96
C PHE A 197 0.72 -20.67 13.12
N THR A 198 1.16 -20.24 14.31
CA THR A 198 1.06 -21.01 15.56
C THR A 198 -0.16 -20.60 16.39
N ASP A 199 -0.96 -19.68 15.86
CA ASP A 199 -2.15 -19.15 16.50
C ASP A 199 -3.33 -20.15 16.35
N PRO A 200 -3.88 -20.69 17.45
CA PRO A 200 -4.97 -21.65 17.38
C PRO A 200 -6.27 -21.08 16.81
N ASN A 201 -6.54 -19.78 17.01
CA ASN A 201 -7.78 -19.16 16.56
C ASN A 201 -7.78 -18.97 15.05
N LEU A 202 -6.64 -18.60 14.46
CA LEU A 202 -6.50 -18.58 13.00
C LEU A 202 -6.52 -19.99 12.42
N ASP A 203 -5.81 -20.95 13.02
CA ASP A 203 -5.81 -22.34 12.54
C ASP A 203 -7.23 -22.93 12.53
N TYR A 204 -8.04 -22.62 13.55
CA TYR A 204 -9.46 -22.95 13.58
C TYR A 204 -10.23 -22.36 12.39
N VAL A 205 -10.02 -21.09 12.05
CA VAL A 205 -10.68 -20.44 10.91
C VAL A 205 -10.25 -21.07 9.58
N LEU A 206 -8.94 -21.25 9.39
CA LEU A 206 -8.37 -21.83 8.17
C LEU A 206 -8.80 -23.29 7.96
N SER A 207 -8.82 -24.10 9.03
CA SER A 207 -9.29 -25.48 9.00
C SER A 207 -10.78 -25.58 8.64
N ARG A 208 -11.61 -24.69 9.20
CA ARG A 208 -13.04 -24.61 8.85
C ARG A 208 -13.26 -24.27 7.37
N LEU A 209 -12.54 -23.28 6.84
CA LEU A 209 -12.62 -22.91 5.43
C LEU A 209 -12.13 -24.04 4.51
N ASN A 210 -11.04 -24.69 4.89
CA ASN A 210 -10.50 -25.83 4.15
C ASN A 210 -11.51 -26.99 4.05
N TYR A 211 -12.21 -27.29 5.15
CA TYR A 211 -13.27 -28.29 5.17
C TYR A 211 -14.46 -27.89 4.27
N GLN A 212 -14.88 -26.62 4.31
CA GLN A 212 -16.06 -26.15 3.57
C GLN A 212 -15.87 -26.06 2.05
N PHE A 213 -14.71 -25.56 1.60
CA PHE A 213 -14.48 -25.26 0.18
C PHE A 213 -13.61 -26.28 -0.56
N GLY A 214 -12.97 -27.21 0.16
CA GLY A 214 -12.23 -28.32 -0.45
C GLY A 214 -11.13 -27.84 -1.40
N ALA A 215 -11.17 -28.25 -2.68
CA ALA A 215 -10.12 -27.95 -3.65
C ALA A 215 -10.19 -26.54 -4.27
N ILE A 216 -11.35 -25.86 -4.22
CA ILE A 216 -11.53 -24.53 -4.81
C ILE A 216 -11.30 -23.49 -3.72
N LYS A 217 -10.12 -22.87 -3.70
CA LYS A 217 -9.74 -21.89 -2.69
C LYS A 217 -9.19 -20.63 -3.34
N LYS A 218 -9.46 -19.49 -2.70
CA LYS A 218 -8.78 -18.24 -3.04
C LYS A 218 -7.31 -18.36 -2.64
N GLN A 219 -6.42 -17.89 -3.49
CA GLN A 219 -4.98 -17.86 -3.21
C GLN A 219 -4.68 -16.70 -2.25
N HIS A 220 -3.90 -16.99 -1.22
CA HIS A 220 -3.36 -16.01 -0.27
C HIS A 220 -1.84 -16.10 -0.23
N TYR A 221 -1.19 -15.14 0.42
CA TYR A 221 0.26 -15.00 0.42
C TYR A 221 0.80 -14.79 1.83
N CYS A 222 1.96 -15.35 2.15
CA CYS A 222 2.67 -15.07 3.40
C CYS A 222 4.17 -14.95 3.16
N PHE A 223 4.84 -14.06 3.88
CA PHE A 223 6.31 -13.99 3.86
C PHE A 223 6.90 -14.95 4.90
N ILE A 224 7.86 -15.78 4.47
CA ILE A 224 8.58 -16.71 5.34
C ILE A 224 10.08 -16.53 5.12
N LYS A 225 10.82 -16.25 6.19
CA LYS A 225 12.28 -16.17 6.15
C LYS A 225 12.89 -17.56 5.94
N ASN A 226 13.81 -17.69 4.99
CA ASN A 226 14.57 -18.92 4.77
C ASN A 226 15.33 -19.33 6.04
N GLU A 227 15.36 -20.64 6.33
CA GLU A 227 16.22 -21.14 7.41
C GLU A 227 17.69 -20.82 7.08
N SER A 228 18.37 -20.18 8.03
CA SER A 228 19.80 -19.86 7.94
C SER A 228 20.58 -20.73 8.91
N LYS A 229 21.78 -21.19 8.52
CA LYS A 229 22.64 -21.97 9.40
C LYS A 229 23.18 -21.08 10.52
N ASN A 230 22.77 -21.34 11.76
CA ASN A 230 23.32 -20.64 12.91
C ASN A 230 24.75 -21.14 13.22
N PRO A 231 25.58 -20.34 13.92
CA PRO A 231 26.94 -20.75 14.28
C PRO A 231 27.01 -22.07 15.07
N ASP A 232 25.97 -22.34 15.87
CA ASP A 232 25.87 -23.54 16.70
C ASP A 232 25.19 -24.73 16.00
N ASP A 233 24.70 -24.55 14.77
CA ASP A 233 24.04 -25.62 14.02
C ASP A 233 25.06 -26.51 13.30
N ASP A 234 25.03 -27.81 13.56
CA ASP A 234 25.70 -28.78 12.69
C ASP A 234 24.93 -28.97 11.36
N ASP A 235 25.56 -29.65 10.40
CA ASP A 235 24.97 -29.85 9.07
C ASP A 235 23.69 -30.70 9.09
N GLU A 236 23.54 -31.60 10.06
CA GLU A 236 22.36 -32.44 10.17
C GLU A 236 21.16 -31.65 10.72
N LEU A 237 21.39 -30.86 11.76
CA LEU A 237 20.39 -29.99 12.37
C LEU A 237 19.93 -28.91 11.39
N PHE A 238 20.84 -28.33 10.60
CA PHE A 238 20.46 -27.38 9.56
C PHE A 238 19.56 -28.02 8.49
N LYS A 239 19.94 -29.20 7.96
CA LYS A 239 19.09 -29.96 7.00
C LYS A 239 17.74 -30.35 7.60
N TYR A 240 17.71 -30.68 8.89
CA TYR A 240 16.46 -30.96 9.60
C TYR A 240 15.54 -29.74 9.64
N LYS A 241 16.07 -28.55 9.96
CA LYS A 241 15.32 -27.29 9.95
C LYS A 241 14.79 -26.96 8.56
N GLU A 242 15.62 -27.03 7.52
CA GLU A 242 15.20 -26.83 6.12
C GLU A 242 14.06 -27.79 5.73
N ARG A 243 14.19 -29.07 6.09
CA ARG A 243 13.16 -30.07 5.82
C ARG A 243 11.85 -29.76 6.55
N LYS A 244 11.93 -29.37 7.82
CA LYS A 244 10.76 -28.98 8.63
C LYS A 244 10.07 -27.73 8.06
N GLN A 245 10.84 -26.73 7.65
CA GLN A 245 10.31 -25.54 6.99
C GLN A 245 9.57 -25.91 5.69
N LYS A 246 10.16 -26.76 4.85
CA LYS A 246 9.51 -27.23 3.61
C LYS A 246 8.16 -27.92 3.89
N LEU A 247 8.11 -28.81 4.87
CA LEU A 247 6.86 -29.49 5.26
C LEU A 247 5.81 -28.50 5.76
N ARG A 248 6.21 -27.48 6.52
CA ARG A 248 5.32 -26.42 6.98
C ARG A 248 4.77 -25.58 5.82
N ILE A 249 5.61 -25.26 4.83
CA ILE A 249 5.18 -24.56 3.61
C ILE A 249 4.17 -25.40 2.83
N ASP A 250 4.41 -26.72 2.73
CA ASP A 250 3.48 -27.63 2.06
C ASP A 250 2.14 -27.73 2.79
N ASP A 251 2.12 -27.65 4.12
CA ASP A 251 0.90 -27.61 4.91
C ASP A 251 0.08 -26.34 4.65
N LEU A 252 0.72 -25.17 4.53
CA LEU A 252 0.06 -23.90 4.19
C LEU A 252 -0.68 -23.93 2.84
N LYS A 253 -0.19 -24.72 1.87
CA LYS A 253 -0.87 -24.91 0.57
C LYS A 253 -2.26 -25.53 0.75
N ARG A 254 -2.47 -26.34 1.79
CA ARG A 254 -3.79 -26.91 2.10
C ARG A 254 -4.81 -25.82 2.37
N TYR A 255 -4.38 -24.68 2.90
CA TYR A 255 -5.22 -23.52 3.18
C TYR A 255 -5.29 -22.52 2.02
N GLY A 256 -4.68 -22.82 0.87
CA GLY A 256 -4.58 -21.87 -0.24
C GLY A 256 -3.57 -20.75 0.03
N ILE A 257 -2.65 -20.91 0.99
CA ILE A 257 -1.64 -19.91 1.34
C ILE A 257 -0.32 -20.29 0.67
N LYS A 258 0.20 -19.40 -0.18
CA LYS A 258 1.51 -19.54 -0.83
C LYS A 258 2.55 -18.80 -0.01
N ALA A 259 3.57 -19.53 0.41
CA ALA A 259 4.74 -18.95 1.06
C ALA A 259 5.63 -18.26 0.03
N LEU A 260 6.05 -17.05 0.36
CA LEU A 260 7.03 -16.25 -0.36
C LEU A 260 8.30 -16.23 0.47
N LEU A 261 9.30 -16.96 0.00
CA LEU A 261 10.58 -17.07 0.70
C LEU A 261 11.38 -15.77 0.57
N ILE A 262 11.88 -15.28 1.70
CA ILE A 262 12.74 -14.10 1.82
C ILE A 262 14.01 -14.48 2.59
N ASP A 263 15.11 -13.76 2.36
CA ASP A 263 16.36 -14.05 3.06
C ASP A 263 16.45 -13.24 4.36
N ASP A 264 15.91 -12.01 4.35
CA ASP A 264 15.79 -11.19 5.55
C ASP A 264 14.44 -10.47 5.64
N TYR A 265 14.02 -10.12 6.86
CA TYR A 265 12.78 -9.37 7.09
C TYR A 265 12.82 -7.97 6.45
N GLN A 266 14.00 -7.38 6.23
CA GLN A 266 14.13 -6.14 5.47
C GLN A 266 13.61 -6.28 4.03
N ASP A 267 13.70 -7.47 3.43
CA ASP A 267 13.19 -7.74 2.07
C ASP A 267 11.68 -7.50 1.96
N VAL A 268 10.93 -7.71 3.05
CA VAL A 268 9.48 -7.42 3.08
C VAL A 268 9.24 -5.95 2.75
N SER A 269 10.01 -5.04 3.34
CA SER A 269 9.85 -3.61 3.10
C SER A 269 10.18 -3.24 1.66
N GLU A 270 11.19 -3.87 1.06
CA GLU A 270 11.58 -3.65 -0.34
C GLU A 270 10.54 -4.21 -1.32
N ILE A 271 9.96 -5.38 -1.04
CA ILE A 271 8.86 -5.95 -1.82
C ILE A 271 7.63 -5.05 -1.75
N LEU A 272 7.28 -4.53 -0.56
CA LEU A 272 6.16 -3.60 -0.39
C LEU A 272 6.41 -2.25 -1.09
N LYS A 273 7.64 -1.72 -1.05
CA LYS A 273 8.02 -0.53 -1.84
C LYS A 273 7.85 -0.77 -3.33
N GLU A 274 8.22 -1.95 -3.81
CA GLU A 274 8.05 -2.31 -5.21
C GLU A 274 6.57 -2.44 -5.60
N ILE A 275 5.73 -3.02 -4.72
CA ILE A 275 4.26 -3.05 -4.88
C ILE A 275 3.71 -1.63 -4.97
N GLU A 276 4.08 -0.75 -4.03
CA GLU A 276 3.67 0.66 -4.02
C GLU A 276 4.11 1.36 -5.32
N ARG A 277 5.37 1.17 -5.73
CA ARG A 277 5.91 1.76 -6.96
C ARG A 277 5.14 1.33 -8.20
N ARG A 278 4.86 0.03 -8.36
CA ARG A 278 4.10 -0.49 -9.51
C ARG A 278 2.64 -0.08 -9.47
N PHE A 279 2.04 -0.02 -8.29
CA PHE A 279 0.70 0.52 -8.12
C PHE A 279 0.64 2.01 -8.54
N ARG A 280 1.60 2.82 -8.08
CA ARG A 280 1.73 4.23 -8.46
C ARG A 280 1.95 4.42 -9.95
N LYS A 281 2.72 3.57 -10.64
CA LYS A 281 2.91 3.64 -12.10
C LYS A 281 1.62 3.43 -12.93
N LYS A 282 0.56 2.87 -12.34
CA LYS A 282 -0.78 2.84 -12.95
C LYS A 282 -1.58 4.14 -12.75
N THR A 283 -1.01 5.10 -12.03
CA THR A 283 -1.60 6.41 -11.73
C THR A 283 -0.75 7.50 -12.37
N ILE A 284 -1.38 8.28 -13.25
CA ILE A 284 -0.75 9.26 -14.12
C ILE A 284 -1.17 10.65 -13.66
N PHE A 285 -0.19 11.45 -13.24
CA PHE A 285 -0.41 12.86 -12.94
C PHE A 285 -0.27 13.67 -14.23
N ILE A 286 -1.23 14.54 -14.52
CA ILE A 286 -1.16 15.45 -15.66
C ILE A 286 -1.00 16.88 -15.13
N SER A 287 0.18 17.44 -15.34
CA SER A 287 0.55 18.82 -15.02
C SER A 287 0.42 19.70 -16.26
N GLY A 288 -0.22 20.85 -16.10
CA GLY A 288 -0.28 21.83 -17.17
C GLY A 288 -1.19 23.00 -16.87
N SER A 289 -0.86 24.14 -17.47
CA SER A 289 -1.69 25.33 -17.50
C SER A 289 -1.50 26.07 -18.83
N ALA A 290 -2.56 26.65 -19.36
CA ALA A 290 -2.51 27.36 -20.63
C ALA A 290 -3.49 28.53 -20.64
N GLU A 291 -2.96 29.75 -20.69
CA GLU A 291 -3.69 30.94 -21.14
C GLU A 291 -3.75 30.96 -22.67
N GLU A 292 -2.63 30.64 -23.33
CA GLU A 292 -2.52 30.42 -24.78
C GLU A 292 -1.92 29.05 -25.12
N TYR A 293 -2.13 28.61 -26.36
CA TYR A 293 -1.79 27.25 -26.82
C TYR A 293 -0.68 27.23 -27.87
N GLY A 294 0.01 28.36 -28.07
CA GLY A 294 1.16 28.48 -28.97
C GLY A 294 0.77 28.22 -30.42
N LYS A 295 1.39 27.20 -31.04
CA LYS A 295 1.09 26.80 -32.43
C LYS A 295 -0.28 26.14 -32.60
N TRP A 296 -0.90 25.70 -31.51
CA TRP A 296 -2.18 25.03 -31.51
C TRP A 296 -3.28 26.07 -31.38
N ASN A 297 -4.39 25.90 -32.10
CA ASN A 297 -5.60 26.63 -31.73
C ASN A 297 -6.21 26.00 -30.48
N ARG A 298 -7.07 26.76 -29.80
CA ARG A 298 -7.69 26.34 -28.54
C ARG A 298 -8.48 25.05 -28.67
N ASN A 299 -9.25 24.87 -29.75
CA ASN A 299 -10.11 23.70 -29.92
C ASN A 299 -9.30 22.42 -30.10
N ASP A 300 -8.24 22.47 -30.92
CA ASP A 300 -7.35 21.33 -31.16
C ASP A 300 -6.60 20.96 -29.88
N ALA A 301 -6.14 21.94 -29.11
CA ALA A 301 -5.49 21.70 -27.83
C ALA A 301 -6.45 21.08 -26.81
N GLN A 302 -7.68 21.60 -26.67
CA GLN A 302 -8.68 21.00 -25.78
C GLN A 302 -9.04 19.57 -26.22
N SER A 303 -9.24 19.35 -27.52
CA SER A 303 -9.55 18.04 -28.10
C SER A 303 -8.43 17.03 -27.85
N PHE A 304 -7.18 17.45 -27.97
CA PHE A 304 -6.01 16.65 -27.64
C PHE A 304 -5.96 16.26 -26.17
N ILE A 305 -6.10 17.22 -25.26
CA ILE A 305 -6.08 16.97 -23.81
C ILE A 305 -7.20 16.01 -23.40
N HIS A 306 -8.39 16.24 -23.95
CA HIS A 306 -9.56 15.37 -23.78
C HIS A 306 -9.27 13.94 -24.24
N SER A 307 -8.78 13.78 -25.47
CA SER A 307 -8.47 12.49 -26.07
C SER A 307 -7.37 11.75 -25.32
N LEU A 308 -6.35 12.47 -24.85
CA LEU A 308 -5.29 11.91 -24.01
C LEU A 308 -5.86 11.33 -22.72
N SER A 309 -6.64 12.12 -21.98
CA SER A 309 -7.27 11.68 -20.72
C SER A 309 -8.20 10.48 -20.94
N LYS A 310 -9.06 10.55 -21.97
CA LYS A 310 -9.95 9.45 -22.37
C LYS A 310 -9.17 8.18 -22.69
N LYS A 311 -8.03 8.29 -23.39
CA LYS A 311 -7.22 7.13 -23.77
C LYS A 311 -6.51 6.51 -22.58
N LEU A 312 -6.07 7.32 -21.60
CA LEU A 312 -5.46 6.82 -20.36
C LEU A 312 -6.46 5.97 -19.56
N VAL A 313 -7.67 6.48 -19.33
CA VAL A 313 -8.73 5.73 -18.62
C VAL A 313 -9.10 4.45 -19.37
N ASN A 314 -9.20 4.51 -20.71
CA ASN A 314 -9.48 3.35 -21.54
C ASN A 314 -8.41 2.23 -21.48
N ASN A 315 -7.22 2.54 -20.99
CA ASN A 315 -6.14 1.59 -20.75
C ASN A 315 -6.02 1.19 -19.26
N ASN A 316 -7.08 1.37 -18.45
CA ASN A 316 -7.12 1.08 -17.02
C ASN A 316 -6.12 1.88 -16.16
N TYR A 317 -5.74 3.08 -16.61
CA TYR A 317 -4.95 3.99 -15.80
C TYR A 317 -5.83 4.93 -14.98
N ARG A 318 -5.31 5.38 -13.85
CA ARG A 318 -5.89 6.46 -13.04
C ARG A 318 -5.27 7.77 -13.46
N VAL A 319 -6.04 8.84 -13.50
CA VAL A 319 -5.63 10.19 -13.88
C VAL A 319 -5.76 11.11 -12.67
N VAL A 320 -4.69 11.82 -12.34
CA VAL A 320 -4.63 12.81 -11.26
C VAL A 320 -4.38 14.18 -11.88
N ASN A 321 -5.15 15.19 -11.48
CA ASN A 321 -4.98 16.55 -11.99
C ASN A 321 -5.28 17.62 -10.91
N GLY A 322 -4.51 18.70 -10.96
CA GLY A 322 -4.63 19.86 -10.05
C GLY A 322 -5.69 20.90 -10.46
N PHE A 323 -6.50 20.60 -11.48
CA PHE A 323 -7.42 21.55 -12.13
C PHE A 323 -6.69 22.78 -12.71
N GLY A 324 -5.66 22.52 -13.51
CA GLY A 324 -4.86 23.58 -14.14
C GLY A 324 -5.70 24.46 -15.08
N TRP A 325 -5.49 25.78 -15.03
CA TRP A 325 -6.19 26.74 -15.88
C TRP A 325 -6.01 26.40 -17.37
N GLY A 326 -7.11 26.38 -18.14
CA GLY A 326 -7.11 26.05 -19.57
C GLY A 326 -6.81 24.59 -19.90
N VAL A 327 -6.63 23.71 -18.92
CA VAL A 327 -6.28 22.29 -19.14
C VAL A 327 -7.22 21.35 -18.38
N GLY A 328 -7.56 21.69 -17.13
CA GLY A 328 -8.28 20.81 -16.20
C GLY A 328 -9.64 20.33 -16.72
N SER A 329 -10.46 21.21 -17.29
CA SER A 329 -11.80 20.85 -17.78
C SER A 329 -11.77 19.79 -18.88
N ALA A 330 -10.82 19.89 -19.83
CA ALA A 330 -10.68 18.88 -20.88
C ALA A 330 -10.20 17.53 -20.34
N ILE A 331 -9.31 17.52 -19.33
CA ILE A 331 -8.89 16.29 -18.66
C ILE A 331 -10.08 15.59 -18.01
N ILE A 332 -10.88 16.34 -17.25
CA ILE A 332 -12.07 15.81 -16.56
C ILE A 332 -13.06 15.26 -17.57
N ASN A 333 -13.41 16.03 -18.60
CA ASN A 333 -14.38 15.61 -19.60
C ASN A 333 -13.93 14.33 -20.32
N GLY A 334 -12.66 14.25 -20.73
CA GLY A 334 -12.12 13.06 -21.39
C GLY A 334 -12.14 11.81 -20.49
N ALA A 335 -11.79 11.97 -19.22
CA ALA A 335 -11.83 10.87 -18.25
C ALA A 335 -13.26 10.40 -17.98
N LEU A 336 -14.19 11.33 -17.71
CA LEU A 336 -15.59 11.01 -17.45
C LEU A 336 -16.29 10.39 -18.67
N GLU A 337 -15.98 10.86 -19.89
CA GLU A 337 -16.52 10.25 -21.10
C GLU A 337 -16.12 8.77 -21.21
N ALA A 338 -14.86 8.43 -20.94
CA ALA A 338 -14.44 7.02 -20.92
C ALA A 338 -15.23 6.20 -19.89
N VAL A 339 -15.42 6.74 -18.68
CA VAL A 339 -16.18 6.08 -17.60
C VAL A 339 -17.63 5.87 -18.01
N TYR A 340 -18.30 6.90 -18.52
CA TYR A 340 -19.72 6.85 -18.88
C TYR A 340 -20.01 6.02 -20.14
N GLU A 341 -19.05 5.90 -21.06
CA GLU A 341 -19.16 4.97 -22.20
C GLU A 341 -19.15 3.50 -21.77
N LYS A 342 -18.42 3.15 -20.69
CA LYS A 342 -18.24 1.76 -20.22
C LYS A 342 -18.24 1.66 -18.68
N PRO A 343 -19.37 1.94 -18.03
CA PRO A 343 -19.46 2.04 -16.57
C PRO A 343 -19.23 0.72 -15.81
N GLU A 344 -19.41 -0.44 -16.48
CA GLU A 344 -19.07 -1.74 -15.88
C GLU A 344 -17.57 -2.04 -15.89
N LYS A 345 -16.81 -1.32 -16.74
CA LYS A 345 -15.37 -1.56 -16.92
C LYS A 345 -14.51 -0.52 -16.20
N TYR A 346 -14.97 0.72 -16.11
CA TYR A 346 -14.22 1.84 -15.57
C TYR A 346 -14.99 2.51 -14.44
N SER A 347 -14.27 3.14 -13.51
CA SER A 347 -14.85 3.79 -12.32
C SER A 347 -14.46 5.26 -12.26
N GLU A 348 -15.32 6.10 -11.69
CA GLU A 348 -14.98 7.48 -11.34
C GLU A 348 -13.78 7.56 -10.37
N ASP A 349 -13.48 6.50 -9.61
CA ASP A 349 -12.26 6.36 -8.80
C ASP A 349 -10.96 6.48 -9.63
N GLN A 350 -11.05 6.31 -10.95
CA GLN A 350 -9.93 6.53 -11.87
C GLN A 350 -9.64 8.01 -12.11
N LEU A 351 -10.51 8.94 -11.72
CA LEU A 351 -10.27 10.37 -11.83
C LEU A 351 -10.13 11.00 -10.45
N ILE A 352 -8.95 11.56 -10.17
CA ILE A 352 -8.70 12.29 -8.93
C ILE A 352 -8.41 13.74 -9.27
N VAL A 353 -9.34 14.62 -8.90
CA VAL A 353 -9.19 16.06 -9.07
C VAL A 353 -8.90 16.71 -7.72
N LYS A 354 -7.80 17.47 -7.65
CA LYS A 354 -7.39 18.21 -6.44
C LYS A 354 -7.22 19.69 -6.80
N PRO A 355 -8.32 20.45 -6.89
CA PRO A 355 -8.22 21.87 -7.23
C PRO A 355 -7.45 22.61 -6.14
N PHE A 356 -6.61 23.55 -6.57
CA PHE A 356 -5.84 24.37 -5.65
C PHE A 356 -6.74 25.28 -4.82
N PRO A 357 -6.48 25.43 -3.50
CA PRO A 357 -7.19 26.40 -2.68
C PRO A 357 -6.98 27.82 -3.22
N GLN A 358 -8.04 28.63 -3.19
CA GLN A 358 -8.03 30.01 -3.71
C GLN A 358 -7.87 31.06 -2.60
N PHE A 359 -7.99 30.65 -1.33
CA PHE A 359 -7.95 31.51 -0.16
C PHE A 359 -7.07 30.87 0.92
N GLU A 360 -6.46 31.71 1.75
CA GLU A 360 -5.72 31.27 2.93
C GLU A 360 -6.67 30.60 3.93
N THR A 361 -6.21 29.54 4.58
CA THR A 361 -7.02 28.79 5.55
C THR A 361 -6.26 28.61 6.86
N GLY A 362 -6.91 29.00 7.96
CA GLY A 362 -6.28 28.99 9.29
C GLY A 362 -5.09 29.95 9.35
N GLU A 363 -3.96 29.45 9.86
CA GLU A 363 -2.72 30.23 10.00
C GLU A 363 -1.73 30.03 8.83
N LYS A 364 -2.06 29.17 7.85
CA LYS A 364 -1.14 28.85 6.75
C LYS A 364 -1.30 29.82 5.58
N LYS A 365 -0.16 30.31 5.08
CA LYS A 365 -0.12 31.14 3.87
C LYS A 365 -0.48 30.30 2.65
N LEU A 366 -1.01 30.96 1.61
CA LEU A 366 -1.46 30.30 0.39
C LEU A 366 -0.34 29.51 -0.31
N ALA A 367 0.89 30.02 -0.28
CA ALA A 367 2.05 29.37 -0.87
C ALA A 367 2.37 28.03 -0.20
N ASP A 368 2.32 27.97 1.14
CA ASP A 368 2.61 26.75 1.91
C ASP A 368 1.51 25.70 1.67
N LEU A 369 0.25 26.14 1.62
CA LEU A 369 -0.89 25.28 1.28
C LEU A 369 -0.77 24.68 -0.13
N TRP A 370 -0.38 25.49 -1.12
CA TRP A 370 -0.16 25.01 -2.48
C TRP A 370 0.97 24.00 -2.57
N GLU A 371 2.07 24.23 -1.86
CA GLU A 371 3.18 23.28 -1.81
C GLU A 371 2.75 21.96 -1.18
N GLU A 372 2.08 21.97 -0.02
CA GLU A 372 1.54 20.77 0.61
C GLU A 372 0.57 20.01 -0.30
N TYR A 373 -0.30 20.73 -1.01
CA TYR A 373 -1.23 20.15 -1.99
C TYR A 373 -0.51 19.48 -3.15
N ARG A 374 0.53 20.11 -3.72
CA ARG A 374 1.34 19.50 -4.79
C ARG A 374 2.00 18.23 -4.32
N GLN A 375 2.66 18.27 -3.16
CA GLN A 375 3.35 17.12 -2.58
C GLN A 375 2.39 15.92 -2.42
N ARG A 376 1.20 16.15 -1.86
CA ARG A 376 0.19 15.11 -1.65
C ARG A 376 -0.46 14.59 -2.93
N MET A 377 -0.70 15.48 -3.89
CA MET A 377 -1.34 15.11 -5.15
C MET A 377 -0.38 14.30 -6.03
N ILE A 378 0.86 14.75 -6.16
CA ILE A 378 1.90 14.12 -6.99
C ILE A 378 2.29 12.76 -6.42
N SER A 379 2.28 12.59 -5.09
CA SER A 379 2.64 11.32 -4.44
C SER A 379 1.70 10.16 -4.79
N LEU A 380 0.50 10.44 -5.28
CA LEU A 380 -0.45 9.41 -5.73
C LEU A 380 -0.01 8.75 -7.04
N ALA A 381 0.81 9.44 -7.84
CA ALA A 381 1.21 9.01 -9.18
C ALA A 381 2.63 8.47 -9.22
N GLY A 382 2.92 7.65 -10.22
CA GLY A 382 4.26 7.14 -10.56
C GLY A 382 4.77 7.67 -11.90
N VAL A 383 3.92 8.33 -12.68
CA VAL A 383 4.25 8.95 -13.97
C VAL A 383 3.64 10.35 -14.00
N ALA A 384 4.40 11.33 -14.48
CA ALA A 384 3.95 12.71 -14.63
C ALA A 384 4.03 13.15 -16.09
N ILE A 385 2.91 13.56 -16.67
CA ILE A 385 2.84 14.13 -18.02
C ILE A 385 2.79 15.65 -17.91
N PHE A 386 3.63 16.35 -18.69
CA PHE A 386 3.69 17.81 -18.69
C PHE A 386 3.20 18.38 -20.03
N ILE A 387 2.22 19.27 -19.98
CA ILE A 387 1.64 19.92 -21.15
C ILE A 387 1.56 21.43 -20.96
N PHE A 388 1.91 22.18 -21.99
CA PHE A 388 1.96 23.64 -22.01
C PHE A 388 2.77 24.18 -20.81
N GLY A 389 2.15 25.01 -19.96
CA GLY A 389 2.75 25.60 -18.78
C GLY A 389 3.02 27.09 -18.96
N ASN A 390 1.99 27.83 -19.32
CA ASN A 390 1.98 29.29 -19.32
C ASN A 390 0.80 29.83 -18.51
N LYS A 391 0.88 31.11 -18.17
CA LYS A 391 -0.17 31.86 -17.48
C LYS A 391 -0.10 33.35 -17.84
N SER A 392 -1.18 34.08 -17.60
CA SER A 392 -1.17 35.55 -17.64
C SER A 392 -0.51 36.12 -16.39
N ASP A 393 0.26 37.20 -16.53
CA ASP A 393 0.79 38.00 -15.42
C ASP A 393 -0.24 38.97 -14.80
N GLY A 394 -1.49 38.93 -15.27
CA GLY A 394 -2.57 39.84 -14.87
C GLY A 394 -2.51 41.21 -15.57
N LYS A 395 -1.44 41.49 -16.34
CA LYS A 395 -1.28 42.68 -17.18
C LYS A 395 -1.44 42.34 -18.67
N GLY A 396 -1.82 41.09 -18.98
CA GLY A 396 -2.05 40.60 -20.34
C GLY A 396 -0.82 40.00 -21.01
N ASN A 397 0.32 39.92 -20.33
CA ASN A 397 1.50 39.24 -20.87
C ASN A 397 1.48 37.76 -20.51
N ILE A 398 1.91 36.94 -21.45
CA ILE A 398 2.06 35.50 -21.24
C ILE A 398 3.45 35.22 -20.67
N ILE A 399 3.47 34.52 -19.54
CA ILE A 399 4.70 34.14 -18.84
C ILE A 399 4.70 32.65 -18.53
N SER A 400 5.89 32.07 -18.35
CA SER A 400 6.05 30.67 -17.93
C SER A 400 5.36 30.41 -16.58
N ALA A 401 4.64 29.30 -16.49
CA ALA A 401 3.92 28.92 -15.29
C ALA A 401 4.86 28.24 -14.28
N ASN A 402 5.36 29.03 -13.32
CA ASN A 402 6.22 28.51 -12.23
C ASN A 402 5.61 27.31 -11.49
N GLY A 403 4.28 27.20 -11.43
CA GLY A 403 3.59 26.06 -10.83
C GLY A 403 3.88 24.74 -11.52
N VAL A 404 3.85 24.70 -12.87
CA VAL A 404 4.15 23.50 -13.66
C VAL A 404 5.61 23.09 -13.49
N LYS A 405 6.53 24.07 -13.47
CA LYS A 405 7.95 23.82 -13.20
C LYS A 405 8.17 23.24 -11.80
N ARG A 406 7.50 23.80 -10.78
CA ARG A 406 7.56 23.27 -9.41
C ARG A 406 7.01 21.85 -9.33
N GLU A 407 5.93 21.55 -10.04
CA GLU A 407 5.35 20.20 -10.10
C GLU A 407 6.31 19.19 -10.75
N PHE A 408 7.09 19.62 -11.75
CA PHE A 408 8.18 18.82 -12.31
C PHE A 408 9.26 18.51 -11.27
N GLU A 409 9.76 19.51 -10.55
CA GLU A 409 10.76 19.31 -9.50
C GLU A 409 10.28 18.32 -8.43
N ILE A 410 9.02 18.46 -7.98
CA ILE A 410 8.41 17.55 -6.99
C ILE A 410 8.27 16.14 -7.58
N ALA A 411 7.85 16.01 -8.83
CA ALA A 411 7.73 14.72 -9.50
C ALA A 411 9.07 13.97 -9.51
N ILE A 412 10.18 14.66 -9.82
CA ILE A 412 11.53 14.06 -9.77
C ILE A 412 11.91 13.67 -8.35
N GLN A 413 11.72 14.56 -7.37
CA GLN A 413 12.04 14.29 -5.95
C GLN A 413 11.29 13.06 -5.41
N GLN A 414 10.06 12.84 -5.87
CA GLN A 414 9.22 11.71 -5.45
C GLN A 414 9.38 10.45 -6.34
N GLY A 415 10.31 10.47 -7.29
CA GLY A 415 10.66 9.35 -8.15
C GLY A 415 9.63 9.03 -9.24
N LEU A 416 8.82 10.01 -9.66
CA LEU A 416 7.93 9.84 -10.81
C LEU A 416 8.73 9.90 -12.11
N ILE A 417 8.24 9.19 -13.12
CA ILE A 417 8.83 9.20 -14.46
C ILE A 417 8.23 10.38 -15.25
N PRO A 418 9.01 11.41 -15.62
CA PRO A 418 8.50 12.58 -16.32
C PRO A 418 8.33 12.31 -17.83
N ILE A 419 7.22 12.75 -18.41
CA ILE A 419 6.91 12.67 -19.83
C ILE A 419 6.47 14.05 -20.32
N PRO A 420 7.40 14.91 -20.77
CA PRO A 420 7.04 16.18 -21.37
C PRO A 420 6.52 16.02 -22.80
N ILE A 421 5.63 16.91 -23.22
CA ILE A 421 5.10 17.01 -24.59
C ILE A 421 5.60 18.33 -25.20
N PRO A 422 6.83 18.37 -25.74
CA PRO A 422 7.47 19.62 -26.17
C PRO A 422 6.70 20.35 -27.29
N SER A 423 5.92 19.64 -28.11
CA SER A 423 5.06 20.25 -29.13
C SER A 423 3.97 21.17 -28.58
N THR A 424 3.67 21.10 -27.27
CA THR A 424 2.78 22.02 -26.56
C THR A 424 3.46 23.31 -26.10
N GLY A 425 4.79 23.43 -26.25
CA GLY A 425 5.56 24.64 -25.97
C GLY A 425 5.72 24.97 -24.48
N TYR A 426 6.17 26.20 -24.20
CA TYR A 426 6.33 26.77 -22.85
C TYR A 426 7.16 25.88 -21.91
N VAL A 427 6.77 25.79 -20.63
CA VAL A 427 7.49 25.01 -19.61
C VAL A 427 7.62 23.54 -19.99
N SER A 428 6.65 22.94 -20.69
CA SER A 428 6.77 21.56 -21.17
C SER A 428 7.95 21.37 -22.13
N SER A 429 8.21 22.35 -22.99
CA SER A 429 9.38 22.36 -23.88
C SER A 429 10.69 22.59 -23.12
N GLU A 430 10.68 23.48 -22.12
CA GLU A 430 11.83 23.67 -21.21
C GLU A 430 12.21 22.36 -20.51
N ILE A 431 11.22 21.69 -19.89
CA ILE A 431 11.39 20.40 -19.22
C ILE A 431 11.93 19.33 -20.18
N TYR A 432 11.43 19.29 -21.41
CA TYR A 432 11.94 18.36 -22.43
C TYR A 432 13.43 18.57 -22.71
N ASN A 433 13.86 19.82 -22.89
CA ASN A 433 15.27 20.12 -23.15
C ASN A 433 16.15 19.74 -21.96
N ASP A 434 15.71 20.02 -20.74
CA ASP A 434 16.40 19.63 -19.50
C ASP A 434 16.54 18.09 -19.42
N ILE A 435 15.48 17.36 -19.73
CA ILE A 435 15.46 15.89 -19.72
C ILE A 435 16.37 15.31 -20.80
N ILE A 436 16.33 15.81 -22.04
CA ILE A 436 17.13 15.24 -23.14
C ILE A 436 18.64 15.41 -22.88
N ASN A 437 19.05 16.51 -22.26
CA ASN A 437 20.43 16.76 -21.88
C ASN A 437 20.95 15.76 -20.82
N GLY A 438 20.05 15.22 -19.99
CA GLY A 438 20.35 14.26 -18.91
C GLY A 438 19.56 12.96 -18.98
N ALA A 439 19.16 12.49 -20.17
CA ALA A 439 18.09 11.49 -20.30
C ALA A 439 18.33 10.19 -19.53
N HIS A 440 19.58 9.73 -19.44
CA HIS A 440 19.92 8.51 -18.70
C HIS A 440 19.72 8.64 -17.18
N GLU A 441 19.81 9.86 -16.64
CA GLU A 441 19.57 10.12 -15.21
C GLU A 441 18.06 10.08 -14.91
N TYR A 442 17.26 10.77 -15.73
CA TYR A 442 15.80 10.83 -15.57
C TYR A 442 15.09 9.49 -15.83
N TYR A 443 15.67 8.63 -16.68
CA TYR A 443 15.06 7.37 -17.11
C TYR A 443 15.84 6.14 -16.67
N LYS A 444 16.61 6.26 -15.58
CA LYS A 444 17.35 5.15 -14.98
C LYS A 444 16.42 3.97 -14.65
N GLY A 445 16.71 2.79 -15.18
CA GLY A 445 15.92 1.57 -15.02
C GLY A 445 14.73 1.43 -15.98
N VAL A 446 14.52 2.40 -16.89
CA VAL A 446 13.53 2.35 -17.97
C VAL A 446 14.10 2.97 -19.26
N GLU A 447 15.39 2.81 -19.51
CA GLU A 447 16.13 3.48 -20.59
C GLU A 447 15.57 3.17 -21.99
N SER A 448 14.84 2.07 -22.13
CA SER A 448 14.14 1.66 -23.36
C SER A 448 13.11 2.69 -23.86
N ILE A 449 12.64 3.61 -23.01
CA ILE A 449 11.69 4.66 -23.43
C ILE A 449 12.38 5.90 -24.02
N ILE A 450 13.68 6.08 -23.82
CA ILE A 450 14.43 7.27 -24.28
C ILE A 450 14.24 7.56 -25.77
N PRO A 451 14.29 6.56 -26.69
CA PRO A 451 14.05 6.81 -28.11
C PRO A 451 12.64 7.35 -28.39
N ILE A 452 11.63 6.85 -27.67
CA ILE A 452 10.24 7.28 -27.83
C ILE A 452 10.06 8.70 -27.26
N ILE A 453 10.69 9.01 -26.12
CA ILE A 453 10.71 10.37 -25.56
C ILE A 453 11.34 11.35 -26.57
N LYS A 454 12.50 11.03 -27.14
CA LYS A 454 13.13 11.86 -28.19
C LYS A 454 12.22 12.08 -29.39
N HIS A 455 11.45 11.06 -29.77
CA HIS A 455 10.51 11.16 -30.87
C HIS A 455 9.33 12.10 -30.59
N LEU A 456 8.93 12.29 -29.31
CA LEU A 456 7.93 13.31 -28.94
C LEU A 456 8.38 14.74 -29.28
N GLY A 457 9.68 14.98 -29.45
CA GLY A 457 10.26 16.27 -29.87
C GLY A 457 10.35 16.49 -31.38
N ALA A 458 9.82 15.59 -32.22
CA ALA A 458 9.86 15.75 -33.67
C ALA A 458 9.00 16.94 -34.16
N GLU A 459 9.47 17.67 -35.17
CA GLU A 459 8.86 18.93 -35.63
C GLU A 459 7.41 18.80 -36.17
N HIS A 460 7.00 17.62 -36.59
CA HIS A 460 5.70 17.36 -37.26
C HIS A 460 4.89 16.21 -36.64
N ILE A 461 5.03 15.97 -35.33
CA ILE A 461 4.27 14.92 -34.66
C ILE A 461 2.79 15.30 -34.50
N THR A 462 1.88 14.42 -34.93
CA THR A 462 0.43 14.66 -34.83
C THR A 462 -0.10 14.40 -33.42
N PRO A 463 -1.26 14.99 -33.03
CA PRO A 463 -1.87 14.75 -31.71
C PRO A 463 -2.13 13.25 -31.43
N GLU A 464 -2.55 12.50 -32.45
CA GLU A 464 -2.81 11.06 -32.34
C GLU A 464 -1.53 10.25 -32.11
N GLU A 465 -0.44 10.60 -32.81
CA GLU A 465 0.87 9.99 -32.62
C GLU A 465 1.44 10.28 -31.23
N ILE A 466 1.29 11.51 -30.73
CA ILE A 466 1.67 11.87 -29.36
C ILE A 466 0.96 10.94 -28.37
N ILE A 467 -0.36 10.81 -28.45
CA ILE A 467 -1.15 9.96 -27.54
C ILE A 467 -0.69 8.51 -27.65
N LYS A 468 -0.51 7.98 -28.88
CA LYS A 468 -0.04 6.61 -29.12
C LYS A 468 1.33 6.37 -28.47
N ASN A 469 2.27 7.30 -28.65
CA ASN A 469 3.61 7.22 -28.08
C ASN A 469 3.57 7.27 -26.55
N ILE A 470 2.75 8.15 -25.95
CA ILE A 470 2.57 8.21 -24.50
C ILE A 470 2.04 6.89 -23.94
N ILE A 471 0.99 6.33 -24.56
CA ILE A 471 0.46 5.03 -24.13
C ILE A 471 1.53 3.94 -24.27
N SER A 472 2.32 3.95 -25.35
CA SER A 472 3.43 3.01 -25.53
C SER A 472 4.52 3.16 -24.48
N ILE A 473 4.85 4.40 -24.06
CA ILE A 473 5.82 4.68 -22.99
C ILE A 473 5.28 4.11 -21.68
N ILE A 474 4.05 4.46 -21.30
CA ILE A 474 3.44 4.01 -20.04
C ILE A 474 3.31 2.49 -19.98
N GLN A 475 2.95 1.84 -21.10
CA GLN A 475 2.91 0.38 -21.20
C GLN A 475 4.30 -0.23 -21.04
N THR A 476 5.35 0.39 -21.61
CA THR A 476 6.74 -0.08 -21.46
C THR A 476 7.24 0.06 -20.03
N ILE A 477 6.86 1.14 -19.33
CA ILE A 477 7.20 1.38 -17.92
C ILE A 477 6.55 0.36 -16.97
N ASN A 478 5.37 -0.17 -17.36
CA ASN A 478 4.56 -1.10 -16.58
C ASN A 478 4.76 -2.58 -16.97
N LYS A 479 5.58 -2.87 -18.00
CA LYS A 479 6.10 -4.21 -18.25
C LYS A 479 7.18 -4.54 -17.23
#